data_AF-A0A7W6PJ89-F1
#
_entry.id   AF-A0A7W6PJ89-F1
#
_cell.length_a   1.000
_cell.length_b   1.000
_cell.length_c   1.000
_cell.angle_alpha   90.00
_cell.angle_beta   90.00
_cell.angle_gamma   90.00
#
_symmetry.space_group_name_H-M   'P 1'
#
loop_
_entity.id
_entity.type
_entity.pdbx_description
1 polymer ?
#
loop_
_entity_poly.entity_id
_entity_poly.type
_entity_poly.pdbx_seq_one_letter_code
_entity_poly.pdbx_strand_id
1 'polypeptide(L)'
;MSGRLIGVLILLVGAALAYWAVWMPLEQARAGAESITLHGGMKLALVIPMCLLFGIGYAVGGGRFHQSIHNSDPDKVRRWGKTSGIGWLLILVSVAAAFGLYQWLQHTLHGLGYGSAG
;
A
#
# COMPACT_ATOMS: atom_id res chain seq x y z
N MET A 1 -8.05 16.12 -15.55
CA MET A 1 -7.93 16.03 -14.08
C MET A 1 -6.48 16.26 -13.68
N SER A 2 -6.21 17.13 -12.70
CA SER A 2 -4.84 17.35 -12.23
C SER A 2 -4.30 16.08 -11.57
N GLY A 3 -3.06 15.66 -11.87
CA GLY A 3 -2.44 14.47 -11.26
C GLY A 3 -2.46 14.48 -9.72
N ARG A 4 -2.57 15.67 -9.12
CA ARG A 4 -2.75 15.86 -7.68
C ARG A 4 -4.08 15.32 -7.16
N LEU A 5 -5.16 15.50 -7.91
CA LEU A 5 -6.49 14.97 -7.55
C LEU A 5 -6.48 13.45 -7.52
N ILE A 6 -5.81 12.83 -8.51
CA ILE A 6 -5.61 11.37 -8.54
C ILE A 6 -4.83 10.91 -7.30
N GLY A 7 -3.76 11.62 -6.93
CA GLY A 7 -3.01 11.32 -5.71
C GLY A 7 -3.87 11.37 -4.45
N VAL A 8 -4.69 12.41 -4.30
CA VAL A 8 -5.62 12.53 -3.16
C VAL A 8 -6.63 11.38 -3.14
N LEU A 9 -7.21 11.01 -4.29
CA LEU A 9 -8.12 9.87 -4.37
C LEU A 9 -7.45 8.56 -3.97
N ILE A 10 -6.22 8.32 -4.42
CA ILE A 10 -5.44 7.14 -4.03
C ILE A 10 -5.19 7.13 -2.51
N LEU A 11 -4.91 8.28 -1.91
CA LEU A 11 -4.74 8.38 -0.45
C LEU A 11 -6.02 8.10 0.31
N LEU A 12 -7.17 8.61 -0.16
CA LEU A 12 -8.46 8.31 0.44
C LEU A 12 -8.78 6.82 0.39
N VAL A 13 -8.51 6.17 -0.75
CA VAL A 13 -8.65 4.71 -0.87
C VAL A 13 -7.68 4.00 0.08
N GLY A 14 -6.42 4.40 0.13
CA GLY A 14 -5.43 3.82 1.05
C GLY A 14 -5.85 3.94 2.52
N ALA A 15 -6.41 5.08 2.92
CA ALA A 15 -6.93 5.30 4.27
C ALA A 15 -8.16 4.42 4.57
N ALA A 16 -9.09 4.30 3.63
CA ALA A 16 -10.24 3.41 3.78
C ALA A 16 -9.82 1.94 3.90
N LEU A 17 -8.85 1.50 3.09
CA LEU A 17 -8.27 0.16 3.18
C LEU A 17 -7.55 -0.05 4.51
N ALA A 18 -6.79 0.93 5.00
CA ALA A 18 -6.13 0.84 6.30
C ALA A 18 -7.14 0.73 7.46
N TYR A 19 -8.24 1.47 7.38
CA TYR A 19 -9.31 1.39 8.36
C TYR A 19 -9.95 -0.01 8.39
N TRP A 20 -10.31 -0.57 7.23
CA TRP A 20 -10.95 -1.90 7.17
C TRP A 20 -10.00 -3.07 7.39
N ALA A 21 -8.77 -3.01 6.87
CA ALA A 21 -7.84 -4.14 6.87
C ALA A 21 -6.89 -4.16 8.08
N VAL A 22 -6.71 -3.03 8.78
CA VAL A 22 -5.79 -2.93 9.93
C VAL A 22 -6.55 -2.51 11.17
N TRP A 23 -7.27 -1.39 11.14
CA TRP A 23 -7.90 -0.84 12.34
C TRP A 23 -9.04 -1.72 12.87
N MET A 24 -10.01 -2.06 12.01
CA MET A 24 -11.16 -2.87 12.38
C MET A 24 -10.79 -4.25 12.98
N PRO A 25 -9.91 -5.06 12.37
CA PRO A 25 -9.53 -6.35 12.96
C PRO A 25 -8.76 -6.20 14.28
N LEU A 26 -7.95 -5.15 14.41
CA LEU A 26 -7.22 -4.87 15.65
C LEU A 26 -8.17 -4.46 16.78
N GLU A 27 -9.20 -3.69 16.47
CA GLU A 27 -10.24 -3.28 17.42
C GLU A 27 -11.09 -4.47 17.87
N GLN A 28 -11.48 -5.36 16.94
CA GLN A 28 -12.15 -6.63 17.26
C GLN A 28 -11.27 -7.52 18.15
N ALA A 29 -9.98 -7.62 17.85
CA ALA A 29 -9.02 -8.39 18.64
C ALA A 29 -8.88 -7.84 20.07
N ARG A 30 -8.79 -6.51 20.21
CA ARG A 30 -8.72 -5.84 21.51
C ARG A 30 -10.01 -5.94 22.31
N ALA A 31 -11.16 -6.01 21.62
CA ALA A 31 -12.47 -6.22 22.24
C ALA A 31 -12.69 -7.68 22.67
N GLY A 32 -11.76 -8.59 22.37
CA GLY A 32 -11.85 -10.02 22.75
C GLY A 32 -12.88 -10.80 21.94
N ALA A 33 -13.18 -10.39 20.70
CA ALA A 33 -14.13 -11.08 19.84
C ALA A 33 -13.68 -12.53 19.55
N GLU A 34 -14.57 -13.53 19.61
CA GLU A 34 -14.19 -14.94 19.38
C GLU A 34 -13.58 -15.21 17.99
N SER A 35 -13.90 -14.37 16.99
CA SER A 35 -13.31 -14.43 15.65
C SER A 35 -13.14 -13.04 15.05
N ILE A 36 -12.08 -12.86 14.28
CA ILE A 36 -11.76 -11.60 13.61
C ILE A 36 -12.15 -11.69 12.14
N THR A 37 -12.88 -10.69 11.65
CA THR A 37 -13.22 -10.63 10.22
C THR A 37 -12.11 -9.93 9.45
N LEU A 38 -11.26 -10.70 8.78
CA LEU A 38 -10.31 -10.16 7.80
C LEU A 38 -10.98 -10.04 6.43
N HIS A 39 -11.65 -8.92 6.17
CA HIS A 39 -12.22 -8.62 4.85
C HIS A 39 -11.11 -8.60 3.78
N GLY A 40 -11.13 -9.58 2.87
CA GLY A 40 -10.14 -9.78 1.80
C GLY A 40 -8.77 -10.31 2.26
N GLY A 41 -8.65 -10.76 3.52
CA GLY A 41 -7.45 -11.31 4.11
C GLY A 41 -6.34 -10.28 4.35
N MET A 42 -5.23 -10.73 4.96
CA MET A 42 -4.03 -9.90 5.18
C MET A 42 -3.39 -9.36 3.88
N LYS A 43 -3.79 -9.89 2.71
CA LYS A 43 -3.34 -9.41 1.40
C LYS A 43 -3.76 -7.97 1.13
N LEU A 44 -4.90 -7.52 1.68
CA LEU A 44 -5.34 -6.13 1.54
C LEU A 44 -4.36 -5.15 2.21
N ALA A 45 -3.72 -5.57 3.31
CA ALA A 45 -2.72 -4.76 3.99
C ALA A 45 -1.49 -4.50 3.11
N LEU A 46 -1.21 -5.37 2.13
CA LEU A 46 -0.10 -5.19 1.21
C LEU A 46 -0.32 -4.03 0.22
N VAL A 47 -1.58 -3.65 -0.02
CA VAL A 47 -1.93 -2.59 -0.96
C VAL A 47 -1.79 -1.20 -0.33
N ILE A 48 -1.92 -1.11 1.00
CA ILE A 48 -1.91 0.17 1.73
C ILE A 48 -0.61 0.95 1.49
N PRO A 49 0.60 0.37 1.59
CA PRO A 49 1.82 1.15 1.42
C PRO A 49 2.02 1.61 -0.01
N MET A 50 1.54 0.85 -1.00
CA MET A 50 1.49 1.31 -2.38
C MET A 50 0.55 2.52 -2.51
N CYS A 51 -0.66 2.46 -1.96
CA CYS A 51 -1.57 3.60 -1.98
C CYS A 51 -0.95 4.84 -1.31
N LEU A 52 -0.25 4.68 -0.19
CA LEU A 52 0.39 5.79 0.50
C LEU A 52 1.54 6.41 -0.32
N LEU A 53 2.49 5.59 -0.78
CA LEU A 53 3.68 6.08 -1.48
C LEU A 53 3.33 6.69 -2.85
N PHE A 54 2.51 6.00 -3.64
CA PHE A 54 2.05 6.54 -4.91
C PHE A 54 1.08 7.70 -4.71
N GLY A 55 0.16 7.60 -3.75
CA GLY A 55 -0.79 8.67 -3.43
C GLY A 55 -0.09 9.97 -3.03
N ILE A 56 0.90 9.91 -2.12
CA ILE A 56 1.72 11.07 -1.71
C ILE A 56 2.50 11.60 -2.92
N GLY A 57 3.16 10.72 -3.68
CA GLY A 57 3.93 11.11 -4.86
C GLY A 57 3.09 11.87 -5.89
N TYR A 58 1.89 11.38 -6.20
CA TYR A 58 0.96 12.05 -7.11
C TYR A 58 0.34 13.31 -6.49
N ALA A 59 -0.01 13.32 -5.21
CA ALA A 59 -0.62 14.47 -4.54
C ALA A 59 0.34 15.67 -4.48
N VAL A 60 1.63 15.42 -4.19
CA VAL A 60 2.67 16.45 -4.08
C VAL A 60 3.22 16.81 -5.47
N GLY A 61 3.73 15.81 -6.21
CA GLY A 61 4.45 16.03 -7.46
C GLY A 61 3.57 16.13 -8.71
N GLY A 62 2.30 15.70 -8.64
CA GLY A 62 1.35 15.79 -9.75
C GLY A 62 1.88 15.16 -11.04
N GLY A 63 1.74 15.88 -12.15
CA GLY A 63 2.22 15.41 -13.46
C GLY A 63 3.74 15.24 -13.55
N ARG A 64 4.53 15.97 -12.74
CA ARG A 64 6.00 15.83 -12.70
C ARG A 64 6.42 14.52 -12.06
N PHE A 65 5.68 14.08 -11.03
CA PHE A 65 5.88 12.76 -10.44
C PHE A 65 5.61 11.65 -11.46
N HIS A 66 4.49 11.76 -12.21
CA HIS A 66 4.17 10.82 -13.28
C HIS A 66 5.28 10.70 -14.32
N GLN A 67 5.89 11.82 -14.73
CA GLN A 67 7.04 11.81 -15.64
C GLN A 67 8.30 11.21 -15.00
N SER A 68 8.54 11.45 -13.71
CA SER A 68 9.73 10.93 -13.02
C SER A 68 9.74 9.40 -12.87
N ILE A 69 8.56 8.79 -12.73
CA ILE A 69 8.41 7.33 -12.60
C ILE A 69 8.34 6.60 -13.95
N HIS A 70 8.21 7.33 -15.05
CA HIS A 70 8.11 6.77 -16.40
C HIS A 70 9.29 7.16 -17.29
N ASN A 71 9.87 6.17 -17.96
CA ASN A 71 10.81 6.44 -19.04
C ASN A 71 10.04 7.01 -20.23
N SER A 72 10.43 8.21 -20.66
CA SER A 72 9.84 8.89 -21.82
C SER A 72 10.64 8.67 -23.12
N ASP A 73 11.86 8.14 -22.98
CA ASP A 73 12.80 7.90 -24.07
C ASP A 73 12.51 6.53 -24.74
N PRO A 74 12.16 6.49 -26.03
CA PRO A 74 11.75 5.26 -26.72
C PRO A 74 12.84 4.18 -26.74
N ASP A 75 14.12 4.56 -26.79
CA ASP A 75 15.22 3.60 -26.77
C ASP A 75 15.38 2.96 -25.39
N LYS A 76 15.17 3.73 -24.33
CA LYS A 76 15.16 3.21 -22.94
C LYS A 76 13.94 2.34 -22.67
N VAL A 77 12.77 2.71 -23.19
CA VAL A 77 11.55 1.91 -23.03
C VAL A 77 11.69 0.54 -23.69
N ARG A 78 12.31 0.46 -24.88
CA ARG A 78 12.48 -0.80 -25.61
C ARG A 78 13.46 -1.76 -24.91
N ARG A 79 14.43 -1.21 -24.17
CA ARG A 79 15.49 -1.99 -23.50
C ARG A 79 15.19 -2.31 -22.04
N TRP A 80 14.50 -1.44 -21.32
CA TRP A 80 14.31 -1.52 -19.86
C TRP A 80 12.85 -1.40 -19.40
N GLY A 81 11.91 -1.15 -20.32
CA GLY A 81 10.49 -0.95 -20.01
C GLY A 81 10.10 0.49 -19.68
N LYS A 82 8.79 0.72 -19.51
CA LYS A 82 8.21 2.05 -19.24
C LYS A 82 8.50 2.58 -17.84
N THR A 83 8.83 1.73 -16.88
CA THR A 83 9.11 2.13 -15.50
C THR A 83 10.55 2.62 -15.35
N SER A 84 10.74 3.83 -14.85
CA SER A 84 12.07 4.38 -14.58
C SER A 84 12.71 3.69 -13.36
N GLY A 85 14.02 3.88 -13.16
CA GLY A 85 14.70 3.37 -11.96
C GLY A 85 14.07 3.88 -10.66
N ILE A 86 13.56 5.13 -10.66
CA ILE A 86 12.81 5.70 -9.53
C ILE A 86 11.49 4.96 -9.31
N GLY A 87 10.78 4.64 -10.41
CA GLY A 87 9.55 3.85 -10.35
C GLY A 87 9.79 2.46 -9.74
N TRP A 88 10.86 1.78 -10.15
CA TRP A 88 11.25 0.49 -9.58
C TRP A 88 11.65 0.58 -8.10
N LEU A 89 12.41 1.61 -7.73
CA LEU A 89 12.79 1.85 -6.35
C LEU A 89 11.55 2.11 -5.46
N LEU A 90 10.58 2.89 -5.94
CA LEU A 90 9.31 3.10 -5.25
C LEU A 90 8.51 1.81 -5.08
N ILE A 91 8.46 0.97 -6.11
CA ILE A 91 7.81 -0.35 -6.02
C ILE A 91 8.50 -1.19 -4.95
N LEU A 92 9.84 -1.26 -4.96
CA LEU A 92 10.61 -2.06 -4.02
C LEU A 92 10.41 -1.58 -2.57
N VAL A 93 10.44 -0.26 -2.35
CA VAL A 93 10.13 0.34 -1.05
C VAL A 93 8.69 0.05 -0.62
N SER A 94 7.73 0.12 -1.55
CA SER A 94 6.33 -0.20 -1.25
C SER A 94 6.15 -1.66 -0.84
N VAL A 95 6.83 -2.59 -1.53
CA VAL A 95 6.80 -4.02 -1.21
C VAL A 95 7.46 -4.29 0.14
N ALA A 96 8.59 -3.66 0.44
CA ALA A 96 9.24 -3.79 1.74
C ALA A 96 8.35 -3.27 2.88
N ALA A 97 7.70 -2.12 2.70
CA ALA A 97 6.76 -1.56 3.66
C ALA A 97 5.50 -2.45 3.84
N ALA A 98 4.97 -3.01 2.75
CA ALA A 98 3.86 -3.97 2.76
C ALA A 98 4.21 -5.23 3.56
N PHE A 99 5.40 -5.78 3.34
CA PHE A 99 5.88 -6.93 4.08
C PHE A 99 6.08 -6.62 5.57
N GLY A 100 6.65 -5.46 5.89
CA GLY A 100 6.78 -5.01 7.28
C GLY A 100 5.44 -4.84 7.99
N LEU A 101 4.46 -4.21 7.32
CA LEU A 101 3.10 -4.06 7.86
C LEU A 101 2.43 -5.42 8.09
N TYR A 102 2.60 -6.36 7.15
CA TYR A 102 2.08 -7.71 7.27
C TYR A 102 2.66 -8.45 8.48
N GLN A 103 3.99 -8.46 8.63
CA GLN A 103 4.65 -9.10 9.77
C GLN A 103 4.23 -8.47 11.09
N TRP A 104 4.18 -7.13 11.15
CA TRP A 104 3.73 -6.42 12.35
C TRP A 104 2.29 -6.79 12.74
N LEU A 105 1.38 -6.85 11.77
CA LEU A 105 -0.02 -7.21 12.01
C LEU A 105 -0.13 -8.67 12.48
N GLN A 106 0.62 -9.60 11.87
CA GLN A 106 0.67 -10.99 12.30
C GLN A 106 1.15 -11.13 13.75
N HIS A 107 2.29 -10.50 14.08
CA HIS A 107 2.83 -10.52 15.43
C HIS A 107 1.85 -9.93 16.46
N THR A 108 1.16 -8.85 16.09
CA THR A 108 0.19 -8.20 16.97
C THR A 108 -1.02 -9.08 17.22
N LEU A 109 -1.59 -9.69 16.17
CA LEU A 109 -2.74 -10.59 16.30
C LEU A 109 -2.38 -11.88 17.04
N HIS A 110 -1.22 -12.46 16.76
CA HIS A 110 -0.69 -13.61 17.52
C HIS A 110 -0.51 -13.28 19.01
N GLY A 111 0.04 -12.09 19.32
CA GLY A 111 0.17 -11.62 20.70
C GLY A 111 -1.17 -11.42 21.42
N LEU A 112 -2.25 -11.20 20.67
CA LEU A 112 -3.62 -11.10 21.18
C LEU A 112 -4.36 -12.45 21.23
N GLY A 113 -3.67 -13.56 20.95
CA GLY A 113 -4.25 -14.92 20.99
C GLY A 113 -4.91 -15.36 19.68
N TYR A 114 -4.88 -14.53 18.64
CA TYR A 114 -5.43 -14.86 17.34
C TYR A 114 -4.33 -15.46 16.47
N GLY A 115 -4.23 -16.79 16.50
CA GLY A 115 -3.39 -17.56 15.60
C GLY A 115 -3.91 -17.45 14.17
N SER A 116 -3.03 -17.03 13.25
CA SER A 116 -3.23 -17.10 11.79
C SER A 116 -3.73 -18.49 11.39
N ALA A 117 -5.06 -18.68 11.30
CA ALA A 117 -5.64 -19.77 10.56
C ALA A 117 -5.37 -19.48 9.07
N GLY A 118 -4.26 -20.02 8.59
CA GLY A 118 -4.08 -20.34 7.18
C GLY A 118 -4.79 -21.66 6.88
#